data_AF-A0A2S2CUX9-F1
#
_entry.id   AF-A0A2S2CUX9-F1
#
_cell.length_a   1.000
_cell.length_b   1.000
_cell.length_c   1.000
_cell.angle_alpha   90.00
_cell.angle_beta   90.00
_cell.angle_gamma   90.00
#
_symmetry.space_group_name_H-M   'P 1'
#
loop_
_entity.id
_entity.type
_entity.pdbx_description
1 polymer ?
#
loop_
_entity_poly.entity_id
_entity_poly.type
_entity_poly.pdbx_seq_one_letter_code
_entity_poly.pdbx_strand_id
1 'polypeptide(L)'
;MAGAFHRRRFLRMASALPLGLLAGGTQPVRAKDAGGVCALDWTSAQALLSLGIVPRGLPEIDRYRRSVVEPAVPDGVADIGARAEPNLELLDRLAPAGFVTDGMLSAVRGRLERIAR
;
A
#
# COMPACT_ATOMS: atom_id res chain seq x y z
N MET A 1 -3.88 -48.05 -1.71
CA MET A 1 -5.21 -47.39 -1.82
C MET A 1 -5.27 -46.27 -0.80
N ALA A 2 -4.93 -45.03 -1.20
CA ALA A 2 -4.83 -43.87 -0.31
C ALA A 2 -6.17 -43.12 -0.27
N GLY A 3 -6.66 -42.82 0.94
CA GLY A 3 -8.00 -42.30 1.20
C GLY A 3 -8.26 -40.89 0.63
N ALA A 4 -9.39 -40.74 -0.06
CA ALA A 4 -9.84 -39.47 -0.61
C ALA A 4 -10.36 -38.54 0.49
N PHE A 5 -9.59 -37.52 0.83
CA PHE A 5 -10.02 -36.46 1.73
C PHE A 5 -11.04 -35.55 1.05
N HIS A 6 -12.31 -35.67 1.43
CA HIS A 6 -13.38 -34.82 0.90
C HIS A 6 -13.35 -33.43 1.56
N ARG A 7 -13.04 -32.41 0.75
CA ARG A 7 -12.99 -30.96 1.07
C ARG A 7 -14.15 -30.45 1.94
N ARG A 8 -15.35 -31.04 1.76
CA ARG A 8 -16.58 -30.67 2.48
C ARG A 8 -16.57 -31.07 3.96
N ARG A 9 -15.82 -32.11 4.32
CA ARG A 9 -15.71 -32.62 5.70
C ARG A 9 -14.70 -31.80 6.51
N PHE A 10 -13.66 -31.29 5.85
CA PHE A 10 -12.68 -30.37 6.44
C PHE A 10 -13.33 -29.04 6.84
N LEU A 11 -14.15 -28.44 5.97
CA LEU A 11 -14.80 -27.15 6.23
C LEU A 11 -15.82 -27.19 7.38
N ARG A 12 -16.43 -28.36 7.66
CA ARG A 12 -17.38 -28.53 8.76
C ARG A 12 -16.72 -28.67 10.14
N MET A 13 -15.44 -29.05 10.22
CA MET A 13 -14.70 -29.07 11.49
C MET A 13 -14.09 -27.71 11.84
N ALA A 14 -13.93 -26.80 10.86
CA ALA A 14 -13.32 -25.49 11.06
C ALA A 14 -14.26 -24.44 11.71
N SER A 15 -15.57 -24.71 11.82
CA SER A 15 -16.56 -23.74 12.30
C SER A 15 -16.79 -23.75 13.82
N ALA A 16 -15.94 -24.42 14.60
CA ALA A 16 -16.07 -24.53 16.06
C ALA A 16 -14.90 -23.88 16.82
N LEU A 17 -14.33 -22.78 16.31
CA LEU A 17 -13.50 -21.92 17.16
C LEU A 17 -14.40 -20.96 17.94
N PRO A 18 -14.31 -20.91 19.29
CA PRO A 18 -15.08 -19.98 20.08
C PRO A 18 -14.55 -18.56 19.80
N LEU A 19 -15.38 -17.73 19.17
CA LEU A 19 -15.16 -16.32 18.84
C LEU A 19 -15.09 -15.39 20.08
N GLY A 20 -14.80 -15.92 21.27
CA GLY A 20 -15.00 -15.23 22.55
C GLY A 20 -13.76 -14.62 23.21
N LEU A 21 -12.54 -14.81 22.68
CA LEU A 21 -11.30 -14.41 23.37
C LEU A 21 -10.48 -13.30 22.68
N LEU A 22 -11.07 -12.55 21.75
CA LEU A 22 -10.40 -11.41 21.09
C LEU A 22 -11.00 -10.04 21.46
N ALA A 23 -11.73 -9.95 22.57
CA ALA A 23 -12.15 -8.67 23.16
C ALA A 23 -10.98 -7.94 23.87
N GLY A 24 -9.75 -8.13 23.41
CA GLY A 24 -8.64 -7.24 23.74
C GLY A 24 -8.86 -5.96 22.97
N GLY A 25 -9.28 -4.90 23.66
CA GLY A 25 -9.69 -3.63 23.06
C GLY A 25 -8.73 -3.16 21.97
N THR A 26 -9.16 -3.27 20.72
CA THR A 26 -8.54 -2.59 19.60
C THR A 26 -8.82 -1.11 19.81
N GLN A 27 -7.92 -0.42 20.51
CA GLN A 27 -7.88 1.02 20.45
C GLN A 27 -7.74 1.36 18.96
N PRO A 28 -8.72 2.04 18.35
CA PRO A 28 -8.49 2.55 17.00
C PRO A 28 -7.29 3.46 17.13
N VAL A 29 -6.17 3.07 16.53
CA VAL A 29 -5.06 4.00 16.29
C VAL A 29 -5.68 5.04 15.38
N ARG A 30 -6.10 6.15 15.98
CA ARG A 30 -6.50 7.32 15.24
C ARG A 30 -5.22 7.72 14.54
N ALA A 31 -5.13 7.40 13.25
CA ALA A 31 -4.18 8.01 12.36
C ALA A 31 -4.46 9.52 12.49
N LYS A 32 -3.70 10.17 13.37
CA LYS A 32 -3.50 11.61 13.32
C LYS A 32 -3.18 11.93 11.87
N ASP A 33 -3.65 13.06 11.36
CA ASP A 33 -3.49 13.56 10.00
C ASP A 33 -2.02 13.57 9.54
N ALA A 34 -1.47 12.38 9.32
CA ALA A 34 -0.06 12.11 9.19
C ALA A 34 0.21 12.02 7.71
N GLY A 35 0.15 13.18 7.03
CA GLY A 35 0.75 13.40 5.71
C GLY A 35 0.35 12.48 4.56
N GLY A 36 -0.41 11.39 4.75
CA GLY A 36 -0.47 10.28 3.81
C GLY A 36 0.90 9.63 3.55
N VAL A 37 0.92 8.62 2.69
CA VAL A 37 2.15 8.00 2.18
C VAL A 37 2.20 8.13 0.66
N CYS A 38 3.39 8.23 0.08
CA CYS A 38 3.60 8.14 -1.36
C CYS A 38 4.16 6.78 -1.73
N ALA A 39 3.69 6.21 -2.84
CA ALA A 39 4.31 5.04 -3.46
C ALA A 39 5.35 5.52 -4.48
N LEU A 40 6.58 5.03 -4.39
CA LEU A 40 7.66 5.41 -5.31
C LEU A 40 7.81 4.46 -6.50
N ASP A 41 7.03 3.38 -6.53
CA ASP A 41 6.96 2.42 -7.62
C ASP A 41 5.56 1.80 -7.72
N TRP A 42 5.32 1.10 -8.83
CA TRP A 42 4.01 0.50 -9.11
C TRP A 42 3.68 -0.71 -8.24
N THR A 43 4.67 -1.45 -7.75
CA THR A 43 4.45 -2.60 -6.87
C THR A 43 3.95 -2.12 -5.51
N SER A 44 4.65 -1.12 -4.95
CA SER A 44 4.27 -0.42 -3.72
C SER A 44 2.87 0.20 -3.83
N ALA A 45 2.56 0.79 -4.98
CA ALA A 45 1.25 1.36 -5.24
C ALA A 45 0.12 0.34 -5.25
N GLN A 46 0.31 -0.77 -5.98
CA GLN A 46 -0.65 -1.86 -6.03
C GLN A 46 -0.89 -2.41 -4.63
N ALA A 47 0.17 -2.58 -3.83
CA ALA A 47 0.04 -3.04 -2.45
C ALA A 47 -0.79 -2.07 -1.61
N LEU A 48 -0.50 -0.76 -1.64
CA LEU A 48 -1.25 0.24 -0.90
C LEU A 48 -2.72 0.29 -1.32
N LEU A 49 -3.00 0.37 -2.62
CA LEU A 49 -4.37 0.43 -3.13
C LEU A 49 -5.15 -0.84 -2.81
N SER A 50 -4.50 -2.02 -2.89
CA SER A 50 -5.12 -3.30 -2.50
C SER A 50 -5.47 -3.37 -1.02
N LEU A 51 -4.75 -2.63 -0.16
CA LEU A 51 -5.04 -2.47 1.27
C LEU A 51 -6.09 -1.38 1.55
N GLY A 52 -6.65 -0.74 0.52
CA GLY A 52 -7.56 0.39 0.67
C GLY A 52 -6.88 1.70 1.08
N ILE A 53 -5.55 1.78 0.98
CA ILE A 53 -4.77 2.99 1.29
C ILE A 53 -4.57 3.76 -0.02
N VAL A 54 -5.18 4.94 -0.13
CA VAL A 54 -4.97 5.83 -1.27
C VAL A 54 -3.64 6.58 -1.09
N PRO A 55 -2.62 6.34 -1.93
CA PRO A 55 -1.37 7.05 -1.83
C PRO A 55 -1.57 8.52 -2.19
N ARG A 56 -0.78 9.39 -1.57
CA ARG A 56 -0.81 10.83 -1.85
C ARG A 56 -0.15 11.17 -3.19
N GLY A 57 0.73 10.28 -3.66
CA GLY A 57 1.35 10.36 -4.98
C GLY A 57 1.86 9.01 -5.48
N LEU A 58 1.89 8.87 -6.80
CA LEU A 58 2.26 7.67 -7.57
C LEU A 58 3.05 8.08 -8.83
N PRO A 59 4.10 7.37 -9.26
CA PRO A 59 4.78 7.68 -10.52
C PRO A 59 4.03 7.14 -11.74
N GLU A 60 4.07 7.90 -12.84
CA GLU A 60 3.63 7.46 -14.17
C GLU A 60 2.16 6.98 -14.21
N ILE A 61 1.22 7.73 -13.62
CA ILE A 61 -0.19 7.31 -13.42
C ILE A 61 -0.85 6.89 -14.73
N ASP A 62 -0.67 7.66 -15.80
CA ASP A 62 -1.26 7.34 -17.10
C ASP A 62 -0.74 6.01 -17.64
N ARG A 63 0.54 5.73 -17.45
CA ARG A 63 1.14 4.48 -17.89
C ARG A 63 0.74 3.32 -16.98
N TYR A 64 0.61 3.56 -15.67
CA TYR A 64 0.07 2.61 -14.70
C TYR A 64 -1.36 2.19 -15.10
N ARG A 65 -2.25 3.16 -15.38
CA ARG A 65 -3.65 2.90 -15.77
C ARG A 65 -3.75 2.04 -17.04
N ARG A 66 -2.83 2.19 -17.98
CA ARG A 66 -2.77 1.36 -19.20
C ARG A 66 -2.16 -0.02 -18.99
N SER A 67 -1.23 -0.18 -18.05
CA SER A 67 -0.47 -1.42 -17.86
C SER A 67 -1.01 -2.34 -16.77
N VAL A 68 -1.52 -1.75 -15.67
CA VAL A 68 -1.97 -2.49 -14.48
C VAL A 68 -3.49 -2.63 -14.49
N VAL A 69 -4.21 -1.58 -14.89
CA VAL A 69 -5.69 -1.48 -14.91
C VAL A 69 -6.30 -1.55 -13.50
N GLU A 70 -6.09 -2.64 -12.78
CA GLU A 70 -6.51 -2.84 -11.38
C GLU A 70 -5.33 -3.21 -10.48
N PRO A 71 -5.24 -2.67 -9.25
CA PRO A 71 -6.18 -1.75 -8.62
C PRO A 71 -6.19 -0.34 -9.26
N ALA A 72 -7.39 0.19 -9.50
CA ALA A 72 -7.56 1.51 -10.10
C ALA A 72 -7.00 2.63 -9.19
N VAL A 73 -6.35 3.61 -9.80
CA VAL A 73 -5.86 4.80 -9.11
C VAL A 73 -7.00 5.83 -9.04
N PRO A 74 -7.50 6.20 -7.84
CA PRO A 74 -8.52 7.22 -7.70
C PRO A 74 -8.08 8.55 -8.30
N ASP A 75 -9.05 9.37 -8.70
CA ASP A 75 -8.77 10.73 -9.14
C ASP A 75 -8.23 11.59 -7.99
N GLY A 76 -7.38 12.55 -8.31
CA GLY A 76 -6.75 13.45 -7.34
C GLY A 76 -5.44 12.92 -6.73
N VAL A 77 -5.02 11.68 -7.02
CA VAL A 77 -3.67 11.21 -6.71
C VAL A 77 -2.65 11.96 -7.58
N ALA A 78 -1.61 12.52 -6.97
CA ALA A 78 -0.59 13.28 -7.70
C ALA A 78 0.36 12.36 -8.48
N ASP A 79 0.64 12.68 -9.75
CA ASP A 79 1.72 12.01 -10.48
C ASP A 79 3.06 12.59 -10.04
N ILE A 80 3.90 11.76 -9.42
CA ILE A 80 5.21 12.18 -8.88
C ILE A 80 6.35 12.05 -9.89
N GLY A 81 6.06 11.81 -11.16
CA GLY A 81 7.05 11.71 -12.23
C GLY A 81 7.52 10.28 -12.51
N ALA A 82 8.77 10.12 -12.92
CA ALA A 82 9.30 8.82 -13.33
C ALA A 82 9.69 7.96 -12.13
N ARG A 83 9.57 6.63 -12.23
CA ARG A 83 10.00 5.71 -11.17
C ARG A 83 11.50 5.81 -10.87
N ALA A 84 12.31 6.01 -11.90
CA ALA A 84 13.76 6.13 -11.77
C ALA A 84 14.21 7.49 -11.21
N GLU A 85 13.39 8.52 -11.39
CA GLU A 85 13.69 9.90 -10.99
C GLU A 85 12.38 10.62 -10.62
N PRO A 86 11.90 10.45 -9.37
CA PRO A 86 10.70 11.14 -8.92
C PRO A 86 10.97 12.63 -8.72
N ASN A 87 9.93 13.44 -8.90
CA ASN A 87 10.00 14.89 -8.71
C ASN A 87 10.09 15.24 -7.21
N LEU A 88 11.31 15.47 -6.74
CA LEU A 88 11.58 15.77 -5.33
C LEU A 88 10.94 17.08 -4.85
N GLU A 89 10.81 18.09 -5.72
CA GLU A 89 10.15 19.36 -5.38
C GLU A 89 8.65 19.16 -5.16
N LEU A 90 8.01 18.33 -5.99
CA LEU A 90 6.62 17.96 -5.78
C LEU A 90 6.44 17.13 -4.51
N LEU A 91 7.32 16.16 -4.26
CA LEU A 91 7.27 15.36 -3.03
C LEU A 91 7.41 16.24 -1.77
N ASP A 92 8.27 17.25 -1.81
CA ASP A 92 8.42 18.24 -0.72
C ASP A 92 7.12 19.02 -0.48
N ARG A 93 6.46 19.49 -1.55
CA ARG A 93 5.16 20.17 -1.46
C ARG A 93 4.02 19.27 -0.98
N LEU A 94 4.05 17.99 -1.34
CA LEU A 94 3.04 17.02 -0.91
C LEU A 94 3.14 16.70 0.59
N ALA A 95 4.30 16.94 1.21
CA ALA A 95 4.58 16.68 2.62
C ALA A 95 4.07 15.30 3.11
N PRO A 96 4.46 14.19 2.46
CA PRO A 96 4.04 12.86 2.87
C PRO A 96 4.68 12.50 4.22
N ALA A 97 3.97 11.74 5.06
CA ALA A 97 4.55 11.21 6.29
C ALA A 97 5.51 10.03 6.05
N GLY A 98 5.56 9.51 4.82
CA GLY A 98 6.47 8.43 4.48
C GLY A 98 6.38 8.01 3.02
N PHE A 99 7.33 7.14 2.65
CA PHE A 99 7.47 6.58 1.32
C PHE A 99 7.46 5.06 1.37
N VAL A 100 6.80 4.43 0.40
CA VAL A 100 6.86 2.98 0.18
C VAL A 100 7.58 2.73 -1.15
N THR A 101 8.60 1.87 -1.13
CA THR A 101 9.46 1.58 -2.29
C THR A 101 9.92 0.12 -2.30
N ASP A 102 10.11 -0.42 -3.51
CA ASP A 102 10.79 -1.69 -3.80
C ASP A 102 12.31 -1.67 -3.57
N GLY A 103 12.88 -0.50 -3.23
CA GLY A 103 14.30 -0.32 -2.96
C GLY A 103 15.13 0.23 -4.13
N MET A 104 14.55 0.39 -5.33
CA MET A 104 15.24 0.92 -6.50
C MET A 104 15.87 2.31 -6.23
N LEU A 105 15.24 3.13 -5.41
CA LEU A 105 15.68 4.48 -5.05
C LEU A 105 16.60 4.55 -3.82
N SER A 106 17.26 3.44 -3.47
CA SER A 106 18.14 3.37 -2.30
C SER A 106 19.25 4.43 -2.28
N ALA A 107 19.77 4.83 -3.45
CA ALA A 107 20.80 5.86 -3.58
C ALA A 107 20.32 7.26 -3.17
N VAL A 108 19.02 7.56 -3.30
CA VAL A 108 18.44 8.87 -2.95
C VAL A 108 17.61 8.85 -1.66
N ARG A 109 17.61 7.71 -0.94
CA ARG A 109 16.86 7.51 0.31
C ARG A 109 17.07 8.63 1.34
N GLY A 110 18.32 9.07 1.55
CA GLY A 110 18.60 10.15 2.51
C GLY A 110 17.99 11.51 2.14
N ARG A 111 17.66 11.76 0.86
CA ARG A 111 16.88 12.95 0.46
C ARG A 111 15.40 12.76 0.74
N LEU A 112 14.85 11.59 0.42
CA LEU A 112 13.46 11.24 0.70
C LEU A 112 13.15 11.29 2.21
N GLU A 113 14.04 10.75 3.05
CA GLU A 113 13.92 10.82 4.51
C GLU A 113 13.96 12.24 5.09
N ARG A 114 14.47 13.23 4.34
CA ARG A 114 14.42 14.63 4.73
C ARG A 114 13.07 15.27 4.41
N ILE A 115 12.44 14.83 3.32
CA ILE A 115 11.13 15.31 2.88
C ILE A 115 10.02 14.81 3.82
N ALA A 116 10.09 13.56 4.29
CA ALA A 116 9.05 12.97 5.13
C ALA A 116 9.14 13.33 6.64
N ARG A 117 9.77 14.45 7.00
CA ARG A 117 10.03 14.82 8.41
C ARG A 117 8.89 15.59 9.07
#